data_AF-A0A497HL90-F1
#
_entry.id   AF-A0A497HL90-F1
#
_cell.length_a   1.000
_cell.length_b   1.000
_cell.length_c   1.000
_cell.angle_alpha   90.00
_cell.angle_beta   90.00
_cell.angle_gamma   90.00
#
_symmetry.space_group_name_H-M   'P 1'
#
loop_
_entity.id
_entity.type
_entity.pdbx_description
1 polymer ?
#
loop_
_entity_poly.entity_id
_entity_poly.type
_entity_poly.pdbx_seq_one_letter_code
_entity_poly.pdbx_strand_id
1 'polypeptide(L)'
;MKALIIGRKREKLENYCLSKGWSIFKGAAEETEKWDVLVVWNVDEITRKLIEIIGKEKKNLVVVSEGIDTTTPLGRHIFDIILKFLKINKNKENKGDAIKKGMIKKAKLGKFLGSAHPYGYNYKNGRLIVNRKEALWVKKIFELYLQGYSLKNIAEYLNSRKVPTKRGGKWKKQTIANILKNPIYCGFLKWDNIVTEGEHKAIIDKETFENVQKILKAKVLR
;
A
#
# COMPACT_ATOMS: atom_id res chain seq x y z
N MET A 1 41.67 21.70 -5.49
CA MET A 1 40.33 21.10 -5.44
C MET A 1 39.32 22.15 -5.85
N LYS A 2 38.39 21.82 -6.75
CA LYS A 2 37.31 22.71 -7.19
C LYS A 2 36.05 22.44 -6.36
N ALA A 3 35.54 23.47 -5.68
CA ALA A 3 34.39 23.39 -4.81
C ALA A 3 33.12 23.91 -5.51
N LEU A 4 32.08 23.09 -5.55
CA LEU A 4 30.73 23.51 -5.89
C LEU A 4 30.00 23.92 -4.61
N ILE A 5 29.43 25.11 -4.59
CA ILE A 5 28.66 25.62 -3.44
C ILE A 5 27.18 25.62 -3.80
N ILE A 6 26.36 25.02 -2.94
CA ILE A 6 24.89 25.04 -3.04
C ILE A 6 24.34 25.54 -1.70
N GLY A 7 23.32 26.39 -1.73
CA GLY A 7 22.63 26.84 -0.52
C GLY A 7 22.49 28.35 -0.39
N ARG A 8 21.86 28.79 0.70
CA ARG A 8 21.52 30.21 0.93
C ARG A 8 22.65 31.01 1.56
N LYS A 9 23.58 30.37 2.30
CA LYS A 9 24.67 31.04 3.01
C LYS A 9 25.96 31.13 2.19
N ARG A 10 25.84 31.57 0.93
CA ARG A 10 26.92 31.50 -0.07
C ARG A 10 28.21 32.16 0.38
N GLU A 11 28.15 33.39 0.90
CA GLU A 11 29.34 34.14 1.35
C GLU A 11 30.15 33.39 2.42
N LYS A 12 29.46 32.78 3.40
CA LYS A 12 30.12 31.97 4.45
C LYS A 12 30.79 30.72 3.86
N LEU A 13 30.15 30.09 2.88
CA LEU A 13 30.68 28.91 2.20
C LEU A 13 31.86 29.26 1.29
N GLU A 14 31.82 30.41 0.63
CA GLU A 14 32.93 30.92 -0.19
C GLU A 14 34.15 31.22 0.70
N ASN A 15 33.96 31.93 1.80
CA ASN A 15 35.04 32.17 2.78
C ASN A 15 35.61 30.86 3.34
N TYR A 16 34.76 29.88 3.65
CA TYR A 16 35.19 28.56 4.08
C TYR A 16 36.07 27.90 3.00
N CYS A 17 35.61 27.84 1.75
CA CYS A 17 36.35 27.23 0.64
C CYS A 17 37.71 27.93 0.41
N LEU A 18 37.72 29.26 0.44
CA LEU A 18 38.94 30.06 0.27
C LEU A 18 39.95 29.79 1.41
N SER A 19 39.49 29.69 2.65
CA SER A 19 40.37 29.34 3.79
C SER A 19 40.97 27.94 3.69
N LYS A 20 40.36 27.03 2.93
CA LYS A 20 40.88 25.70 2.59
C LYS A 20 41.75 25.70 1.33
N GLY A 21 41.94 26.84 0.67
CA GLY A 21 42.67 26.95 -0.59
C GLY A 21 41.93 26.34 -1.79
N TRP A 22 40.61 26.25 -1.74
CA TRP A 22 39.80 25.67 -2.82
C TRP A 22 39.31 26.75 -3.78
N SER A 23 39.32 26.43 -5.08
CA SER A 23 38.74 27.30 -6.10
C SER A 23 37.24 27.05 -6.24
N ILE A 24 36.47 28.12 -6.38
CA ILE A 24 35.01 28.03 -6.47
C ILE A 24 34.60 27.76 -7.91
N PHE A 25 33.90 26.65 -8.13
CA PHE A 25 33.25 26.32 -9.39
C PHE A 25 31.83 26.92 -9.41
N LYS A 26 31.52 27.67 -10.47
CA LYS A 26 30.20 28.26 -10.72
C LYS A 26 29.57 27.51 -11.90
N GLY A 27 28.72 26.52 -11.59
CA GLY A 27 28.03 25.70 -12.57
C GLY A 27 27.03 24.76 -11.91
N ALA A 28 26.52 23.81 -12.67
CA ALA A 28 25.51 22.86 -12.21
C ALA A 28 26.15 21.64 -11.51
N ALA A 29 25.39 20.99 -10.63
CA ALA A 29 25.87 19.79 -9.91
C ALA A 29 26.10 18.59 -10.85
N GLU A 30 25.39 18.56 -11.97
CA GLU A 30 25.47 17.56 -13.03
C GLU A 30 26.77 17.63 -13.82
N GLU A 31 27.50 18.75 -13.75
CA GLU A 31 28.82 18.90 -14.38
C GLU A 31 29.89 18.25 -13.51
N THR A 32 29.70 16.96 -13.21
CA THR A 32 30.46 16.20 -12.19
C THR A 32 31.95 16.19 -12.47
N GLU A 33 32.39 16.28 -13.72
CA GLU A 33 33.81 16.36 -14.08
C GLU A 33 34.47 17.70 -13.70
N LYS A 34 33.68 18.76 -13.51
CA LYS A 34 34.19 20.13 -13.31
C LYS A 34 34.41 20.51 -11.85
N TRP A 35 33.96 19.70 -10.91
CA TRP A 35 34.10 19.94 -9.46
C TRP A 35 34.43 18.67 -8.70
N ASP A 36 35.09 18.81 -7.56
CA ASP A 36 35.60 17.69 -6.74
C ASP A 36 34.81 17.51 -5.44
N VAL A 37 34.40 18.64 -4.84
CA VAL A 37 33.75 18.70 -3.53
C VAL A 37 32.48 19.56 -3.60
N LEU A 38 31.38 19.02 -3.07
CA LEU A 38 30.16 19.78 -2.83
C LEU A 38 30.23 20.36 -1.41
N VAL A 39 30.02 21.65 -1.28
CA VAL A 39 30.04 22.36 0.00
C VAL A 39 28.66 22.98 0.24
N VAL A 40 28.04 22.59 1.35
CA VAL A 40 26.73 23.08 1.80
C VAL A 40 26.84 23.58 3.24
N TRP A 41 25.92 24.46 3.64
CA TRP A 41 25.88 24.95 5.00
C TRP A 41 25.41 23.89 5.98
N ASN A 42 24.28 23.25 5.72
CA ASN A 42 23.67 22.25 6.60
C ASN A 42 23.12 21.05 5.84
N VAL A 43 22.72 20.01 6.58
CA VAL A 43 22.19 18.78 5.98
C VAL A 43 20.89 18.99 5.18
N ASP A 44 20.10 20.02 5.51
CA ASP A 44 18.83 20.33 4.84
C ASP A 44 19.01 20.79 3.39
N GLU A 45 20.19 21.34 3.05
CA GLU A 45 20.54 21.75 1.69
C GLU A 45 20.87 20.55 0.77
N ILE A 46 20.98 19.34 1.34
CA ILE A 46 21.31 18.13 0.60
C ILE A 46 20.04 17.49 0.04
N THR A 47 19.87 17.58 -1.27
CA THR A 47 18.79 16.88 -1.97
C THR A 47 19.16 15.42 -2.29
N ARG A 48 18.14 14.58 -2.50
CA ARG A 48 18.33 13.16 -2.91
C ARG A 48 19.19 13.02 -4.16
N LYS A 49 19.02 13.94 -5.13
CA LYS A 49 19.78 13.95 -6.38
C LYS A 49 21.27 14.19 -6.13
N LEU A 50 21.62 15.08 -5.21
CA LEU A 50 23.02 15.36 -4.84
C LEU A 50 23.66 14.14 -4.16
N ILE A 51 22.94 13.45 -3.27
CA ILE A 51 23.43 12.21 -2.63
C ILE A 51 23.73 11.14 -3.68
N GLU A 52 22.91 11.01 -4.72
CA GLU A 52 23.12 10.04 -5.80
C GLU A 52 24.32 10.39 -6.66
N ILE A 53 24.51 11.67 -7.00
CA ILE A 53 25.69 12.16 -7.72
C ILE A 53 26.96 11.89 -6.91
N ILE A 54 26.99 12.29 -5.63
CA ILE A 54 28.14 12.10 -4.74
C ILE A 54 28.47 10.60 -4.61
N GLY A 55 27.46 9.76 -4.42
CA GLY A 55 27.64 8.32 -4.24
C GLY A 55 28.11 7.59 -5.49
N LYS A 56 27.62 7.94 -6.69
CA LYS A 56 28.01 7.32 -7.96
C LYS A 56 29.39 7.77 -8.42
N GLU A 57 29.61 9.09 -8.39
CA GLU A 57 30.85 9.72 -8.90
C GLU A 57 31.95 9.80 -7.84
N LYS A 58 31.72 9.22 -6.65
CA LYS A 58 32.62 9.20 -5.49
C LYS A 58 33.12 10.59 -5.04
N LYS A 59 32.37 11.65 -5.32
CA LYS A 59 32.72 13.04 -4.95
C LYS A 59 32.78 13.24 -3.45
N ASN A 60 33.38 14.36 -3.04
CA ASN A 60 33.42 14.75 -1.63
C ASN A 60 32.23 15.66 -1.27
N LEU A 61 31.84 15.64 0.00
CA LEU A 61 30.82 16.47 0.60
C LEU A 61 31.40 17.14 1.85
N VAL A 62 31.13 18.44 1.99
CA VAL A 62 31.35 19.17 3.22
C VAL A 62 30.04 19.80 3.67
N VAL A 63 29.68 19.55 4.92
CA VAL A 63 28.54 20.16 5.61
C VAL A 63 29.09 20.99 6.76
N VAL A 64 29.09 22.31 6.58
CA VAL A 64 29.85 23.23 7.44
C VAL A 64 29.29 23.31 8.85
N SER A 65 27.97 23.36 9.06
CA SER A 65 27.40 23.50 10.40
C SER A 65 27.52 22.25 11.27
N GLU A 66 27.52 21.07 10.66
CA GLU A 66 27.61 19.77 11.32
C GLU A 66 29.06 19.28 11.39
N GLY A 67 30.02 20.04 10.85
CA GLY A 67 31.44 19.69 10.85
C GLY A 67 31.77 18.42 10.05
N ILE A 68 30.92 18.05 9.09
CA ILE A 68 31.12 16.85 8.27
C ILE A 68 32.03 17.23 7.10
N ASP A 69 33.22 16.65 7.03
CA ASP A 69 34.15 16.86 5.92
C ASP A 69 34.65 15.52 5.37
N THR A 70 34.09 15.08 4.24
CA THR A 70 34.48 13.80 3.62
C THR A 70 35.78 13.86 2.84
N THR A 71 36.46 15.01 2.77
CA THR A 71 37.83 15.06 2.24
C THR A 71 38.82 14.42 3.22
N THR A 72 38.42 14.25 4.49
CA THR A 72 39.18 13.53 5.51
C THR A 72 38.83 12.04 5.54
N PRO A 73 39.77 11.13 5.89
CA PRO A 73 39.48 9.69 6.01
C PRO A 73 38.35 9.37 7.01
N LEU A 74 38.34 10.04 8.17
CA LEU A 74 37.33 9.84 9.20
C LEU A 74 35.94 10.34 8.75
N GLY A 75 35.88 11.55 8.20
CA GLY A 75 34.62 12.10 7.69
C GLY A 75 34.06 11.28 6.53
N ARG A 76 34.92 10.72 5.67
CA ARG A 76 34.50 9.81 4.60
C ARG A 76 33.90 8.52 5.16
N HIS A 77 34.52 7.91 6.17
CA HIS A 77 33.98 6.72 6.83
C HIS A 77 32.62 6.98 7.50
N ILE A 78 32.48 8.09 8.22
CA ILE A 78 31.20 8.48 8.85
C ILE A 78 30.12 8.66 7.78
N PHE A 79 30.44 9.34 6.68
CA PHE A 79 29.52 9.55 5.59
C PHE A 79 29.09 8.23 4.91
N ASP A 80 30.00 7.29 4.69
CA ASP A 80 29.68 5.99 4.12
C ASP A 80 28.73 5.18 5.02
N ILE A 81 28.88 5.29 6.35
CA ILE A 81 27.94 4.71 7.32
C ILE A 81 26.55 5.37 7.17
N ILE A 82 26.47 6.70 7.14
CA ILE A 82 25.22 7.44 6.93
C ILE A 82 24.56 7.05 5.60
N LEU A 83 25.32 7.00 4.51
CA LEU A 83 24.82 6.58 3.20
C LEU A 83 24.25 5.15 3.22
N LYS A 84 24.91 4.22 3.91
CA LYS A 84 24.41 2.86 4.10
C LYS A 84 23.09 2.86 4.88
N PHE A 85 22.98 3.61 5.97
CA PHE A 85 21.73 3.75 6.72
C PHE A 85 20.61 4.36 5.87
N LEU A 86 20.89 5.40 5.09
CA LEU A 86 19.92 6.00 4.18
C LEU A 86 19.45 5.00 3.10
N LYS A 87 20.34 4.17 2.55
CA LYS A 87 19.98 3.11 1.59
C LYS A 87 19.16 1.98 2.24
N ILE A 88 19.50 1.58 3.46
CA ILE A 88 18.74 0.57 4.23
C ILE A 88 17.33 1.09 4.54
N ASN A 89 17.21 2.35 4.93
CA ASN A 89 15.93 2.99 5.19
C ASN A 89 15.13 3.26 3.90
N LYS A 90 15.77 3.46 2.74
CA LYS A 90 15.10 3.52 1.41
C LYS A 90 14.34 2.22 1.10
N ASN A 91 14.87 1.05 1.48
CA ASN A 91 14.14 -0.22 1.32
C ASN A 91 12.94 -0.34 2.29
N LYS A 92 12.87 0.51 3.33
CA LYS A 92 11.81 0.55 4.34
C LYS A 92 10.91 1.78 4.24
N GLU A 93 11.05 2.68 3.26
CA GLU A 93 10.04 3.70 2.94
C GLU A 93 8.80 3.05 2.25
N ASN A 94 8.22 2.04 2.89
CA ASN A 94 6.84 1.97 3.36
C ASN A 94 5.68 2.54 2.51
N LYS A 95 5.77 2.51 1.18
CA LYS A 95 4.55 2.54 0.34
C LYS A 95 3.54 1.49 0.82
N GLY A 96 4.02 0.30 1.17
CA GLY A 96 3.19 -0.78 1.74
C GLY A 96 2.48 -0.38 3.03
N ASP A 97 3.21 0.17 4.01
CA ASP A 97 2.61 0.57 5.29
C ASP A 97 1.69 1.78 5.18
N ALA A 98 2.02 2.75 4.33
CA ALA A 98 1.15 3.89 4.05
C ALA A 98 -0.15 3.43 3.36
N ILE A 99 -0.05 2.54 2.37
CA ILE A 99 -1.20 1.91 1.72
C ILE A 99 -2.02 1.12 2.75
N LYS A 100 -1.37 0.29 3.58
CA LYS A 100 -2.04 -0.50 4.63
C LYS A 100 -2.76 0.40 5.63
N LYS A 101 -2.13 1.48 6.11
CA LYS A 101 -2.76 2.49 6.98
C LYS A 101 -3.97 3.15 6.30
N GLY A 102 -3.86 3.48 5.01
CA GLY A 102 -4.96 4.01 4.22
C GLY A 102 -6.13 3.02 4.07
N MET A 103 -5.83 1.74 3.83
CA MET A 103 -6.81 0.67 3.77
C MET A 103 -7.49 0.45 5.11
N ILE A 104 -6.74 0.42 6.23
CA ILE A 104 -7.30 0.32 7.59
C ILE A 104 -8.29 1.46 7.86
N LYS A 105 -7.92 2.71 7.52
CA LYS A 105 -8.83 3.86 7.68
C LYS A 105 -10.11 3.69 6.86
N LYS A 106 -10.00 3.28 5.59
CA LYS A 106 -11.17 3.05 4.73
C LYS A 106 -12.04 1.89 5.22
N ALA A 107 -11.43 0.80 5.72
CA ALA A 107 -12.15 -0.33 6.30
C ALA A 107 -12.95 0.11 7.51
N LYS A 108 -12.34 0.87 8.42
CA LYS A 108 -13.03 1.44 9.61
C LYS A 108 -14.21 2.36 9.26
N LEU A 109 -14.16 3.00 8.10
CA LEU A 109 -15.24 3.85 7.60
C LEU A 109 -16.33 3.08 6.83
N GLY A 110 -16.32 1.73 6.83
CA GLY A 110 -17.34 0.95 6.14
C GLY A 110 -17.27 1.06 4.61
N LYS A 111 -16.11 1.44 4.05
CA LYS A 111 -15.92 1.51 2.59
C LYS A 111 -15.46 0.18 2.04
N PHE A 112 -16.05 -0.23 0.91
CA PHE A 112 -15.67 -1.46 0.23
C PHE A 112 -14.25 -1.38 -0.36
N LEU A 113 -13.40 -2.32 0.02
CA LEU A 113 -11.98 -2.39 -0.36
C LEU A 113 -11.63 -3.58 -1.27
N GLY A 114 -12.61 -4.43 -1.60
CA GLY A 114 -12.38 -5.62 -2.40
C GLY A 114 -12.23 -5.31 -3.89
N SER A 115 -11.32 -6.01 -4.58
CA SER A 115 -11.18 -5.95 -6.04
C SER A 115 -12.17 -6.86 -6.78
N ALA A 116 -12.74 -7.85 -6.08
CA ALA A 116 -13.72 -8.77 -6.64
C ALA A 116 -15.14 -8.40 -6.17
N HIS A 117 -15.99 -8.00 -7.11
CA HIS A 117 -17.39 -7.67 -6.87
C HIS A 117 -18.18 -8.92 -6.45
N PRO A 118 -18.77 -8.94 -5.24
CA PRO A 118 -19.52 -10.11 -4.78
C PRO A 118 -20.76 -10.34 -5.64
N TYR A 119 -21.08 -11.61 -5.87
CA TYR A 119 -22.29 -11.99 -6.60
C TYR A 119 -23.53 -11.48 -5.86
N GLY A 120 -24.51 -10.91 -6.55
CA GLY A 120 -25.63 -10.19 -5.92
C GLY A 120 -25.44 -8.67 -5.90
N TYR A 121 -24.23 -8.17 -6.16
CA TYR A 121 -23.92 -6.75 -6.19
C TYR A 121 -23.20 -6.34 -7.48
N ASN A 122 -23.47 -5.12 -7.93
CA ASN A 122 -22.68 -4.39 -8.91
C ASN A 122 -21.88 -3.30 -8.20
N TYR A 123 -20.71 -2.95 -8.71
CA TYR A 123 -19.93 -1.85 -8.18
C TYR A 123 -19.99 -0.68 -9.15
N LYS A 124 -20.50 0.45 -8.67
CA LYS A 124 -20.63 1.70 -9.43
C LYS A 124 -20.30 2.86 -8.51
N ASN A 125 -19.50 3.81 -9.00
CA ASN A 125 -19.16 5.05 -8.27
C ASN A 125 -18.64 4.80 -6.83
N GLY A 126 -17.80 3.78 -6.66
CA GLY A 126 -17.24 3.47 -5.35
C GLY A 126 -18.16 2.69 -4.39
N ARG A 127 -19.39 2.35 -4.80
CA ARG A 127 -20.41 1.73 -3.95
C ARG A 127 -20.91 0.40 -4.51
N LEU A 128 -21.33 -0.48 -3.61
CA LEU A 128 -22.03 -1.72 -3.94
C LEU A 128 -23.53 -1.45 -4.06
N ILE A 129 -24.08 -1.76 -5.23
CA ILE A 129 -25.48 -1.61 -5.57
C ILE A 129 -26.06 -3.00 -5.81
N VAL A 130 -27.18 -3.31 -5.17
CA VAL A 130 -27.84 -4.62 -5.32
C VAL A 130 -28.19 -4.88 -6.78
N ASN A 131 -27.69 -5.97 -7.33
CA ASN A 131 -28.14 -6.51 -8.60
C ASN A 131 -29.36 -7.40 -8.33
N ARG A 132 -30.56 -6.90 -8.65
CA ARG A 132 -31.82 -7.59 -8.35
C ARG A 132 -31.86 -9.04 -8.85
N LYS A 133 -31.36 -9.31 -10.06
CA LYS A 133 -31.36 -10.67 -10.64
C LYS A 133 -30.45 -11.62 -9.88
N GLU A 134 -29.21 -11.19 -9.60
CA GLU A 134 -28.25 -12.01 -8.86
C GLU A 134 -28.66 -12.16 -7.37
N ALA A 135 -29.24 -11.11 -6.78
CA ALA A 135 -29.67 -11.10 -5.39
C ALA A 135 -30.77 -12.12 -5.08
N LEU A 136 -31.67 -12.39 -6.05
CA LEU A 136 -32.65 -13.48 -5.92
C LEU A 136 -31.97 -14.84 -5.75
N TRP A 137 -30.90 -15.09 -6.51
CA TRP A 137 -30.12 -16.32 -6.39
C TRP A 137 -29.32 -16.39 -5.10
N VAL A 138 -28.81 -15.26 -4.60
CA VAL A 138 -28.21 -15.20 -3.25
C VAL A 138 -29.23 -15.62 -2.19
N LYS A 139 -30.44 -15.04 -2.21
CA LYS A 139 -31.52 -15.44 -1.29
C LYS A 139 -31.83 -16.93 -1.40
N LYS A 140 -31.93 -17.45 -2.63
CA LYS A 140 -32.19 -18.87 -2.86
C LYS A 140 -31.07 -19.78 -2.34
N ILE A 141 -29.81 -19.36 -2.44
CA ILE A 141 -28.67 -20.10 -1.88
C ILE A 141 -28.77 -20.22 -0.36
N PHE A 142 -29.09 -19.12 0.33
CA PHE A 142 -29.29 -19.14 1.78
C PHE A 142 -30.48 -20.02 2.17
N GLU A 143 -31.61 -19.89 1.47
CA GLU A 143 -32.82 -20.69 1.68
C GLU A 143 -32.55 -22.20 1.52
N LEU A 144 -31.94 -22.62 0.39
CA LEU A 144 -31.62 -24.02 0.13
C LEU A 144 -30.67 -24.59 1.18
N TYR A 145 -29.70 -23.79 1.64
CA TYR A 145 -28.78 -24.24 2.68
C TYR A 145 -29.48 -24.46 4.02
N LEU A 146 -30.41 -23.57 4.40
CA LEU A 146 -31.25 -23.73 5.59
C LEU A 146 -32.19 -24.93 5.49
N GLN A 147 -32.62 -25.30 4.28
CA GLN A 147 -33.37 -26.53 4.01
C GLN A 147 -32.51 -27.81 4.08
N GLY A 148 -31.21 -27.70 4.40
CA GLY A 148 -30.32 -28.84 4.60
C GLY A 148 -29.55 -29.30 3.37
N TYR A 149 -29.66 -28.61 2.22
CA TYR A 149 -28.93 -28.97 1.02
C TYR A 149 -27.42 -28.86 1.23
N SER A 150 -26.67 -29.82 0.67
CA SER A 150 -25.22 -29.76 0.66
C SER A 150 -24.71 -28.65 -0.26
N LEU A 151 -23.50 -28.13 0.00
CA LEU A 151 -22.87 -27.11 -0.86
C LEU A 151 -22.71 -27.58 -2.32
N LYS A 152 -22.53 -28.89 -2.52
CA LYS A 152 -22.44 -29.52 -3.85
C LYS A 152 -23.82 -29.52 -4.53
N ASN A 153 -24.86 -29.94 -3.81
CA ASN A 153 -26.22 -30.00 -4.34
C ASN A 153 -26.72 -28.60 -4.74
N ILE A 154 -26.40 -27.57 -3.94
CA ILE A 154 -26.76 -26.18 -4.29
C ILE A 154 -26.04 -25.74 -5.57
N ALA A 155 -24.75 -26.05 -5.72
CA ALA A 155 -24.02 -25.72 -6.94
C ALA A 155 -24.59 -26.43 -8.17
N GLU A 156 -24.94 -27.71 -8.05
CA GLU A 156 -25.58 -28.50 -9.11
C GLU A 156 -26.96 -27.95 -9.47
N TYR A 157 -27.78 -27.58 -8.49
CA TYR A 157 -29.07 -26.94 -8.69
C TYR A 157 -28.98 -25.64 -9.48
N LEU A 158 -27.99 -24.78 -9.19
CA LEU A 158 -27.80 -23.54 -9.94
C LEU A 158 -27.29 -23.81 -11.37
N ASN A 159 -26.39 -24.78 -11.53
CA ASN A 159 -25.85 -25.15 -12.83
C ASN A 159 -26.93 -25.78 -13.74
N SER A 160 -27.81 -26.65 -13.23
CA SER A 160 -28.88 -27.27 -14.01
C SER A 160 -29.90 -26.23 -14.51
N ARG A 161 -30.09 -25.15 -13.75
CA ARG A 161 -30.92 -24.00 -14.12
C ARG A 161 -30.18 -22.96 -14.98
N LYS A 162 -28.96 -23.26 -15.43
CA LYS A 162 -28.11 -22.37 -16.25
C LYS A 162 -27.92 -20.98 -15.64
N VAL A 163 -27.88 -20.89 -14.31
CA VAL A 163 -27.65 -19.61 -13.61
C VAL A 163 -26.18 -19.22 -13.80
N PRO A 164 -25.87 -18.07 -14.45
CA PRO A 164 -24.49 -17.67 -14.66
C PRO A 164 -23.86 -17.21 -13.34
N THR A 165 -22.61 -17.60 -13.10
CA THR A 165 -21.80 -16.95 -12.06
C THR A 165 -21.41 -15.53 -12.51
N LYS A 166 -20.87 -14.71 -11.60
CA LYS A 166 -20.51 -13.30 -11.88
C LYS A 166 -19.62 -13.11 -13.13
N ARG A 167 -18.76 -14.08 -13.43
CA ARG A 167 -17.83 -14.07 -14.57
C ARG A 167 -18.17 -15.09 -15.67
N GLY A 168 -19.40 -15.62 -15.68
CA GLY A 168 -19.87 -16.49 -16.78
C GLY A 168 -19.41 -17.96 -16.73
N GLY A 169 -18.93 -18.46 -15.58
CA GLY A 169 -18.57 -19.88 -15.38
C GLY A 169 -19.61 -20.71 -14.61
N LYS A 170 -19.27 -21.97 -14.33
CA LYS A 170 -20.08 -22.90 -13.52
C LYS A 170 -19.94 -22.65 -12.02
N TRP A 171 -21.02 -22.90 -11.28
CA TRP A 171 -21.03 -22.91 -9.82
C TRP A 171 -20.22 -24.10 -9.28
N LYS A 172 -19.37 -23.82 -8.30
CA LYS A 172 -18.58 -24.81 -7.56
C LYS A 172 -18.95 -24.75 -6.08
N LYS A 173 -18.80 -25.86 -5.35
CA LYS A 173 -19.03 -25.92 -3.90
C LYS A 173 -18.34 -24.79 -3.13
N GLN A 174 -17.12 -24.44 -3.53
CA GLN A 174 -16.33 -23.39 -2.88
C GLN A 174 -16.96 -22.00 -3.05
N THR A 175 -17.54 -21.72 -4.21
CA THR A 175 -18.22 -20.45 -4.47
C THR A 175 -19.45 -20.32 -3.57
N ILE A 176 -20.21 -21.39 -3.40
CA ILE A 176 -21.37 -21.42 -2.48
C ILE A 176 -20.91 -21.20 -1.04
N ALA A 177 -19.87 -21.91 -0.60
CA ALA A 177 -19.30 -21.75 0.73
C ALA A 177 -18.86 -20.30 0.99
N ASN A 178 -18.18 -19.68 0.01
CA ASN A 178 -17.73 -18.30 0.12
C ASN A 178 -18.92 -17.33 0.19
N ILE A 179 -20.02 -17.59 -0.51
CA ILE A 179 -21.23 -16.77 -0.41
C ILE A 179 -21.83 -16.87 0.99
N LEU A 180 -22.06 -18.09 1.48
CA LEU A 180 -22.71 -18.31 2.78
C LEU A 180 -21.89 -17.77 3.96
N LYS A 181 -20.55 -17.72 3.86
CA LYS A 181 -19.66 -17.20 4.91
C LYS A 181 -19.44 -15.69 4.86
N ASN A 182 -19.79 -15.02 3.76
CA ASN A 182 -19.40 -13.63 3.56
C ASN A 182 -20.40 -12.67 4.24
N PRO A 183 -19.98 -11.90 5.26
CA PRO A 183 -20.87 -11.02 6.01
C PRO A 183 -21.39 -9.83 5.18
N ILE A 184 -20.91 -9.65 3.95
CA ILE A 184 -21.43 -8.64 3.02
C ILE A 184 -22.91 -8.82 2.71
N TYR A 185 -23.41 -10.05 2.77
CA TYR A 185 -24.81 -10.32 2.47
C TYR A 185 -25.76 -9.84 3.55
N CYS A 186 -25.28 -9.68 4.80
CA CYS A 186 -26.04 -9.12 5.93
C CYS A 186 -25.62 -7.69 6.32
N GLY A 187 -24.96 -6.97 5.40
CA GLY A 187 -24.67 -5.53 5.56
C GLY A 187 -23.30 -5.21 6.16
N PHE A 188 -22.43 -6.19 6.38
CA PHE A 188 -21.13 -5.96 6.99
C PHE A 188 -19.97 -6.17 6.00
N LEU A 189 -18.92 -5.37 6.12
CA LEU A 189 -17.70 -5.53 5.37
C LEU A 189 -16.62 -6.13 6.24
N LYS A 190 -15.89 -7.11 5.70
CA LYS A 190 -14.71 -7.68 6.33
C LYS A 190 -13.48 -7.35 5.50
N TRP A 191 -12.50 -6.71 6.13
CA TRP A 191 -11.17 -6.50 5.56
C TRP A 191 -10.13 -6.85 6.63
N ASP A 192 -9.29 -7.85 6.34
CA ASP A 192 -8.37 -8.42 7.33
C ASP A 192 -9.14 -8.87 8.60
N ASN A 193 -8.76 -8.37 9.79
CA ASN A 193 -9.46 -8.60 11.05
C ASN A 193 -10.51 -7.55 11.40
N ILE A 194 -10.77 -6.60 10.50
CA ILE A 194 -11.72 -5.51 10.72
C ILE A 194 -13.06 -5.91 10.12
N VAL A 195 -14.10 -5.94 10.95
CA VAL A 195 -15.50 -6.08 10.53
C VAL A 195 -16.23 -4.80 10.89
N THR A 196 -16.88 -4.19 9.90
CA THR A 196 -17.63 -2.94 10.06
C THR A 196 -18.95 -3.01 9.33
N GLU A 197 -19.93 -2.24 9.78
CA GLU A 197 -21.15 -2.04 8.99
C GLU A 197 -20.79 -1.31 7.69
N GLY A 198 -21.32 -1.80 6.57
CA GLY A 198 -21.10 -1.24 5.24
C GLY A 198 -22.24 -0.29 4.85
N GLU A 199 -21.96 0.65 3.96
CA GLU A 199 -22.97 1.57 3.40
C GLU A 199 -23.96 0.88 2.44
N HIS A 200 -23.72 -0.39 2.07
CA HIS A 200 -24.51 -1.09 1.07
C HIS A 200 -25.76 -1.73 1.66
N LYS A 201 -26.83 -1.80 0.85
CA LYS A 201 -28.06 -2.48 1.25
C LYS A 201 -27.82 -3.99 1.36
N ALA A 202 -28.12 -4.57 2.52
CA ALA A 202 -28.07 -6.01 2.74
C ALA A 202 -29.05 -6.77 1.83
N ILE A 203 -28.66 -7.98 1.40
CA ILE A 203 -29.52 -8.89 0.62
C ILE A 203 -30.26 -9.87 1.54
N ILE A 204 -29.62 -10.23 2.66
CA ILE A 204 -30.08 -11.17 3.68
C ILE A 204 -30.13 -10.42 5.01
N ASP A 205 -31.12 -10.71 5.85
CA ASP A 205 -31.19 -10.17 7.20
C ASP A 205 -30.14 -10.82 8.13
N LYS A 206 -29.86 -10.17 9.28
CA LYS A 206 -28.82 -10.62 10.21
C LYS A 206 -29.15 -12.00 10.80
N GLU A 207 -30.42 -12.25 11.12
CA GLU A 207 -30.88 -13.51 11.73
C GLU A 207 -30.67 -14.71 10.80
N THR A 208 -31.12 -14.60 9.54
CA THR A 208 -30.91 -15.62 8.51
C THR A 208 -29.43 -15.93 8.34
N PHE A 209 -28.57 -14.90 8.31
CA PHE A 209 -27.13 -15.08 8.18
C PHE A 209 -26.51 -15.80 9.39
N GLU A 210 -26.90 -15.42 10.59
CA GLU A 210 -26.43 -16.02 11.85
C GLU A 210 -26.84 -17.49 11.96
N ASN A 211 -28.07 -17.83 11.59
CA ASN A 211 -28.55 -19.22 11.56
C ASN A 211 -27.71 -20.08 10.61
N VAL A 212 -27.38 -19.56 9.42
CA VAL A 212 -26.44 -20.22 8.49
C VAL A 212 -25.06 -20.39 9.12
N GLN A 213 -24.52 -19.38 9.82
CA GLN A 213 -23.21 -19.50 10.48
C GLN A 213 -23.20 -20.56 11.58
N LYS A 214 -24.28 -20.70 12.36
CA LYS A 214 -24.42 -21.75 13.38
C LYS A 214 -24.32 -23.15 12.76
N ILE A 215 -25.05 -23.38 11.66
CA ILE A 215 -25.03 -24.66 10.94
C ILE A 215 -23.62 -24.94 10.36
N LEU A 216 -22.99 -23.92 9.77
CA LEU A 216 -21.64 -24.05 9.21
C LEU A 216 -20.60 -24.42 10.28
N LYS A 217 -20.65 -23.78 11.46
CA LYS A 217 -19.75 -24.09 12.59
C LYS A 217 -19.97 -25.51 13.12
N ALA A 218 -21.23 -25.91 13.30
CA ALA A 218 -21.57 -27.24 13.80
C ALA A 218 -21.07 -28.37 12.87
N LYS A 219 -21.03 -28.15 11.55
CA LYS A 219 -20.49 -29.11 10.57
C LYS A 219 -18.96 -29.15 10.50
N VAL A 220 -18.25 -28.14 11.01
CA VAL A 220 -16.77 -28.12 11.06
C VAL A 220 -16.24 -28.81 12.31
N LEU A 221 -17.05 -28.88 13.37
CA LEU A 221 -16.71 -29.54 14.64
C LEU A 221 -17.04 -31.05 14.66
N ARG A 222 -17.51 -31.61 13.55
CA ARG A 222 -17.73 -33.05 13.33
C ARG A 222 -16.66 -33.57 12.39
#